data_AF-A0AB32VVE0-F1
#
_entry.id   AF-A0AB32VVE0-F1
#
_cell.length_a   1.000
_cell.length_b   1.000
_cell.length_c   1.000
_cell.angle_alpha   90.00
_cell.angle_beta   90.00
_cell.angle_gamma   90.00
#
_symmetry.space_group_name_H-M   'P 1'
#
loop_
_entity.id
_entity.type
_entity.pdbx_description
1 polymer ?
#
loop_
_entity_poly.entity_id
_entity_poly.type
_entity_poly.pdbx_seq_one_letter_code
_entity_poly.pdbx_strand_id
1 'polypeptide(L)'
;MASLKVADLVLLIVSLLFLMSVRADMIDDTCNRTSDTELCLSTLRSDPRSSTADAKGLAHIVLDITLKKAKDNLAQIDQLLSRTTDPALKDVLTICSQEYGNATVVILPRAIKKLESKFDAEATGNVEDSAGCAKTCEESFSDGPRPEQNRPSPFTDQNNAVLHLARLAEEIIVSFAPDGFFSKGCLEAVIRSRHDPSKVLAIFFILHGYICKLQCLLV
;
A
#
# COMPACT_ATOMS: atom_id res chain seq x y z
N MET A 1 -22.83 56.90 0.58
CA MET A 1 -23.38 55.55 0.84
C MET A 1 -23.51 54.86 -0.51
N ALA A 2 -22.58 53.96 -0.86
CA ALA A 2 -22.63 53.27 -2.15
C ALA A 2 -23.75 52.22 -2.11
N SER A 3 -24.71 52.32 -3.02
CA SER A 3 -25.80 51.35 -3.17
C SER A 3 -25.25 50.12 -3.89
N LEU A 4 -25.20 48.96 -3.23
CA LEU A 4 -24.93 47.69 -3.92
C LEU A 4 -26.05 47.46 -4.94
N LYS A 5 -25.70 47.38 -6.22
CA LYS A 5 -26.64 47.06 -7.29
C LYS A 5 -26.83 45.56 -7.37
N VAL A 6 -27.97 45.11 -7.90
CA VAL A 6 -28.25 43.69 -8.14
C VAL A 6 -27.14 43.01 -8.95
N ALA A 7 -26.52 43.73 -9.88
CA ALA A 7 -25.37 43.24 -10.65
C ALA A 7 -24.14 42.93 -9.78
N ASP A 8 -23.89 43.70 -8.72
CA ASP A 8 -22.77 43.47 -7.79
C ASP A 8 -23.03 42.19 -6.96
N LEU A 9 -24.29 41.96 -6.57
CA LEU A 9 -24.70 40.74 -5.88
C LEU A 9 -24.59 39.50 -6.78
N VAL A 10 -24.99 39.62 -8.05
CA VAL A 10 -24.85 38.54 -9.04
C VAL A 10 -23.38 38.24 -9.30
N LEU A 11 -22.52 39.26 -9.44
CA LEU A 11 -21.09 39.07 -9.64
C LEU A 11 -20.41 38.42 -8.42
N LEU A 12 -20.83 38.78 -7.20
CA LEU A 12 -20.37 38.13 -5.97
C LEU A 12 -20.81 36.66 -5.92
N ILE A 13 -22.07 36.35 -6.25
CA ILE A 13 -22.57 34.98 -6.27
C ILE A 13 -21.84 34.15 -7.34
N VAL A 14 -21.65 34.67 -8.55
CA VAL A 14 -20.89 34.00 -9.61
C VAL A 14 -19.43 33.80 -9.19
N SER A 15 -18.81 34.78 -8.53
CA SER A 15 -17.44 34.65 -8.02
C SER A 15 -17.36 33.61 -6.90
N LEU A 16 -18.34 33.54 -5.99
CA LEU A 16 -18.42 32.52 -4.96
C LEU A 16 -18.66 31.13 -5.55
N LEU A 17 -19.54 30.99 -6.56
CA LEU A 17 -19.75 29.75 -7.30
C LEU A 17 -18.46 29.32 -8.02
N PHE A 18 -17.73 30.27 -8.61
CA PHE A 18 -16.45 30.02 -9.26
C PHE A 18 -15.38 29.56 -8.26
N LEU A 19 -15.29 30.20 -7.09
CA LEU A 19 -14.42 29.79 -5.99
C LEU A 19 -14.77 28.40 -5.43
N MET A 20 -16.05 28.00 -5.47
CA MET A 20 -16.48 26.65 -5.10
C MET A 20 -16.13 25.60 -6.17
N SER A 21 -16.05 26.00 -7.45
CA SER A 21 -15.59 25.15 -8.56
C SER A 21 -14.08 25.10 -8.75
N VAL A 22 -13.33 26.08 -8.25
CA VAL A 22 -11.85 26.02 -8.14
C VAL A 22 -11.49 25.41 -6.78
N ARG A 23 -12.03 24.22 -6.51
CA ARG A 23 -11.36 23.29 -5.61
C ARG A 23 -10.37 22.56 -6.50
N ALA A 24 -9.07 22.76 -6.29
CA ALA A 24 -8.08 21.92 -6.95
C ALA A 24 -8.51 20.46 -6.72
N ASP A 25 -8.57 19.67 -7.80
CA ASP A 25 -8.96 18.26 -7.68
C ASP A 25 -7.85 17.59 -6.86
N MET A 26 -8.16 17.31 -5.58
CA MET A 26 -7.22 16.72 -4.64
C MET A 26 -6.70 15.37 -5.17
N ILE A 27 -7.52 14.67 -5.97
CA ILE A 27 -7.12 13.42 -6.64
C ILE A 27 -6.05 13.72 -7.68
N ASP A 28 -6.25 14.70 -8.57
CA ASP A 28 -5.25 15.08 -9.58
C ASP A 28 -3.94 15.55 -8.92
N ASP A 29 -4.02 16.42 -7.91
CA ASP A 29 -2.84 16.92 -7.18
C ASP A 29 -2.05 15.78 -6.50
N THR A 30 -2.77 14.77 -6.00
CA THR A 30 -2.18 13.59 -5.37
C THR A 30 -1.54 12.67 -6.41
N CYS A 31 -2.27 12.33 -7.48
CA CYS A 31 -1.83 11.40 -8.52
C CYS A 31 -0.72 11.96 -9.43
N ASN A 32 -0.58 13.28 -9.50
CA ASN A 32 0.57 13.91 -10.17
C ASN A 32 1.89 13.77 -9.39
N ARG A 33 1.83 13.34 -8.12
CA ARG A 33 3.01 13.10 -7.28
C ARG A 33 3.41 11.62 -7.18
N THR A 34 2.61 10.74 -7.78
CA THR A 34 2.85 9.29 -7.81
C THR A 34 3.57 8.90 -9.11
N SER A 35 4.32 7.82 -9.09
CA SER A 35 5.02 7.28 -10.27
C SER A 35 4.06 6.65 -11.29
N ASP A 36 2.88 6.18 -10.85
CA ASP A 36 1.84 5.61 -11.69
C ASP A 36 0.54 6.43 -11.60
N THR A 37 0.51 7.56 -12.32
CA THR A 37 -0.63 8.48 -12.34
C THR A 37 -1.92 7.81 -12.85
N GLU A 38 -1.83 6.92 -13.85
CA GLU A 38 -3.00 6.25 -14.42
C GLU A 38 -3.62 5.25 -13.43
N LEU A 39 -2.78 4.45 -12.75
CA LEU A 39 -3.26 3.58 -11.67
C LEU A 39 -3.86 4.39 -10.52
N CYS A 40 -3.23 5.49 -10.14
CA CYS A 40 -3.74 6.37 -9.09
C CYS A 40 -5.12 6.94 -9.42
N LEU A 41 -5.25 7.55 -10.61
CA LEU A 41 -6.50 8.15 -11.07
C LEU A 41 -7.60 7.12 -11.18
N SER A 42 -7.32 5.97 -11.83
CA SER A 42 -8.32 4.90 -12.01
C SER A 42 -8.76 4.32 -10.67
N THR A 43 -7.83 4.09 -9.74
CA THR A 43 -8.13 3.57 -8.40
C THR A 43 -9.00 4.55 -7.61
N LEU A 44 -8.56 5.80 -7.47
CA LEU A 44 -9.24 6.78 -6.62
C LEU A 44 -10.56 7.27 -7.22
N ARG A 45 -10.64 7.50 -8.53
CA ARG A 45 -11.90 7.93 -9.18
C ARG A 45 -12.96 6.83 -9.22
N SER A 46 -12.57 5.56 -9.13
CA SER A 46 -13.53 4.45 -9.03
C SER A 46 -14.20 4.35 -7.65
N ASP A 47 -13.61 4.94 -6.61
CA ASP A 47 -14.15 4.92 -5.25
C ASP A 47 -14.89 6.24 -4.93
N PRO A 48 -16.20 6.21 -4.65
CA PRO A 48 -16.98 7.42 -4.37
C PRO A 48 -16.52 8.16 -3.12
N ARG A 49 -15.84 7.49 -2.18
CA ARG A 49 -15.29 8.10 -0.96
C ARG A 49 -14.20 9.13 -1.26
N SER A 50 -13.54 9.02 -2.43
CA SER A 50 -12.44 9.90 -2.82
C SER A 50 -12.88 11.34 -3.08
N SER A 51 -14.14 11.56 -3.45
CA SER A 51 -14.67 12.89 -3.84
C SER A 51 -14.57 13.96 -2.75
N THR A 52 -14.53 13.55 -1.48
CA THR A 52 -14.44 14.46 -0.32
C THR A 52 -13.21 14.21 0.54
N ALA A 53 -12.31 13.31 0.12
CA ALA A 53 -11.14 12.92 0.89
C ALA A 53 -10.02 13.96 0.76
N ASP A 54 -9.34 14.23 1.87
CA ASP A 54 -8.02 14.87 1.85
C ASP A 54 -6.93 13.85 1.48
N ALA A 55 -5.68 14.28 1.36
CA ALA A 55 -4.54 13.41 1.02
C ALA A 55 -4.47 12.14 1.90
N LYS A 56 -4.72 12.32 3.20
CA LYS A 56 -4.71 11.24 4.17
C LYS A 56 -5.86 10.27 3.93
N GLY A 57 -7.05 10.79 3.64
CA GLY A 57 -8.23 10.02 3.25
C GLY A 57 -7.99 9.25 1.95
N LEU A 58 -7.34 9.85 0.96
CA LEU A 58 -6.99 9.18 -0.30
C LEU A 58 -6.01 8.02 -0.05
N ALA A 59 -4.97 8.21 0.76
CA ALA A 59 -4.08 7.12 1.18
C ALA A 59 -4.84 5.99 1.89
N HIS A 60 -5.78 6.33 2.78
CA HIS A 60 -6.60 5.35 3.49
C HIS A 60 -7.50 4.57 2.54
N ILE A 61 -8.07 5.22 1.53
CA ILE A 61 -8.90 4.58 0.50
C ILE A 61 -8.06 3.58 -0.30
N VAL A 62 -6.84 3.95 -0.73
CA VAL A 62 -5.96 3.00 -1.43
C VAL A 62 -5.61 1.82 -0.53
N LEU A 63 -5.29 2.02 0.74
CA LEU A 63 -5.02 0.92 1.68
C LEU A 63 -6.22 -0.01 1.89
N ASP A 64 -7.44 0.54 1.97
CA ASP A 64 -8.66 -0.28 2.05
C ASP A 64 -8.84 -1.13 0.79
N ILE A 65 -8.58 -0.56 -0.39
CA ILE A 65 -8.64 -1.26 -1.67
C ILE A 65 -7.57 -2.36 -1.71
N THR A 66 -6.33 -2.08 -1.28
CA THR A 66 -5.25 -3.05 -1.16
C THR A 66 -5.63 -4.20 -0.22
N LEU A 67 -6.18 -3.88 0.96
CA LEU A 67 -6.65 -4.88 1.93
C LEU A 67 -7.76 -5.76 1.35
N LYS A 68 -8.73 -5.16 0.65
CA LYS A 68 -9.78 -5.92 0.00
C LYS A 68 -9.18 -6.87 -1.05
N LYS A 69 -8.31 -6.37 -1.93
CA LYS A 69 -7.67 -7.16 -2.98
C LYS A 69 -6.83 -8.30 -2.39
N ALA A 70 -6.08 -8.04 -1.32
CA ALA A 70 -5.30 -9.05 -0.62
C ALA A 70 -6.18 -10.14 0.01
N LYS A 71 -7.34 -9.79 0.58
CA LYS A 71 -8.32 -10.76 1.07
C LYS A 71 -8.93 -11.62 -0.04
N ASP A 72 -9.27 -10.99 -1.17
CA ASP A 72 -9.80 -11.68 -2.34
C ASP A 72 -8.76 -12.66 -2.93
N ASN A 73 -7.47 -12.29 -2.92
CA ASN A 73 -6.38 -13.16 -3.33
C ASN A 73 -6.17 -14.32 -2.35
N LEU A 74 -6.17 -14.07 -1.03
CA LEU A 74 -6.07 -15.10 0.00
C LEU A 74 -7.14 -16.17 -0.18
N ALA A 75 -8.39 -15.76 -0.39
CA ALA A 75 -9.50 -16.69 -0.60
C ALA A 75 -9.30 -17.59 -1.84
N GLN A 76 -8.75 -17.03 -2.93
CA GLN A 76 -8.44 -17.81 -4.14
C GLN A 76 -7.28 -18.80 -3.91
N ILE A 77 -6.25 -18.36 -3.18
CA ILE A 77 -5.10 -19.21 -2.80
C ILE A 77 -5.58 -20.38 -1.93
N ASP A 78 -6.36 -20.11 -0.88
CA ASP A 78 -6.89 -21.14 0.02
C ASP A 78 -7.82 -22.10 -0.72
N GLN A 79 -8.64 -21.60 -1.65
CA GLN A 79 -9.49 -22.43 -2.50
C GLN A 79 -8.64 -23.37 -3.37
N LEU A 80 -7.58 -22.89 -4.02
CA LEU A 80 -6.71 -23.73 -4.84
C LEU A 80 -5.92 -24.73 -3.97
N LEU A 81 -5.44 -24.30 -2.81
CA LEU A 81 -4.74 -25.12 -1.83
C LEU A 81 -5.60 -26.29 -1.35
N SER A 82 -6.91 -26.07 -1.14
CA SER A 82 -7.84 -27.13 -0.72
C SER A 82 -8.11 -28.20 -1.79
N ARG A 83 -7.88 -27.87 -3.07
CA ARG A 83 -8.22 -28.73 -4.22
C ARG A 83 -7.02 -29.42 -4.84
N THR A 84 -5.83 -28.86 -4.70
CA THR A 84 -4.63 -29.42 -5.32
C THR A 84 -4.21 -30.74 -4.68
N THR A 85 -3.82 -31.70 -5.51
CA THR A 85 -3.16 -32.94 -5.09
C THR A 85 -1.66 -32.93 -5.39
N ASP A 86 -1.17 -31.92 -6.10
CA ASP A 86 0.25 -31.74 -6.40
C ASP A 86 0.99 -31.28 -5.13
N PRO A 87 1.90 -32.09 -4.55
CA PRO A 87 2.62 -31.74 -3.34
C PRO A 87 3.47 -30.48 -3.50
N ALA A 88 4.10 -30.28 -4.67
CA ALA A 88 4.92 -29.10 -4.93
C ALA A 88 4.08 -27.82 -4.95
N LEU A 89 2.92 -27.90 -5.62
CA LEU A 89 1.97 -26.78 -5.62
C LEU A 89 1.45 -26.51 -4.21
N LYS A 90 1.19 -27.56 -3.43
CA LYS A 90 0.70 -27.43 -2.06
C LYS A 90 1.70 -26.71 -1.15
N ASP A 91 2.99 -27.03 -1.28
CA ASP A 91 4.06 -26.38 -0.52
C ASP A 91 4.09 -24.86 -0.82
N VAL A 92 4.09 -24.50 -2.11
CA VAL A 92 4.11 -23.08 -2.54
C VAL A 92 2.84 -22.33 -2.12
N LEU A 93 1.66 -22.93 -2.29
CA LEU A 93 0.40 -22.31 -1.90
C LEU A 93 0.26 -22.13 -0.39
N THR A 94 0.91 -22.99 0.41
CA THR A 94 0.96 -22.83 1.87
C THR A 94 1.74 -21.57 2.24
N ILE A 95 2.88 -21.32 1.59
CA ILE A 95 3.65 -20.08 1.77
C ILE A 95 2.77 -18.88 1.40
N CYS A 96 2.17 -18.89 0.21
CA CYS A 96 1.27 -17.83 -0.23
C CYS A 96 0.11 -17.56 0.76
N SER A 97 -0.53 -18.61 1.28
CA SER A 97 -1.61 -18.47 2.26
C SER A 97 -1.13 -17.82 3.57
N GLN A 98 0.04 -18.21 4.06
CA GLN A 98 0.65 -17.60 5.25
C GLN A 98 0.99 -16.12 5.02
N GLU A 99 1.60 -15.79 3.89
CA GLU A 99 1.99 -14.43 3.55
C GLU A 99 0.78 -13.50 3.42
N TYR A 100 -0.24 -13.94 2.69
CA TYR A 100 -1.49 -13.17 2.56
C TYR A 100 -2.30 -13.13 3.86
N GLY A 101 -2.25 -14.19 4.68
CA GLY A 101 -2.83 -14.20 6.02
C GLY A 101 -2.20 -13.12 6.92
N ASN A 102 -0.87 -13.05 6.94
CA ASN A 102 -0.14 -12.03 7.68
C ASN A 102 -0.44 -10.61 7.15
N ALA A 103 -0.42 -10.44 5.82
CA ALA A 103 -0.72 -9.17 5.17
C ALA A 103 -2.13 -8.65 5.55
N THR A 104 -3.13 -9.52 5.52
CA THR A 104 -4.55 -9.14 5.70
C THR A 104 -5.00 -9.03 7.15
N VAL A 105 -4.41 -9.80 8.07
CA VAL A 105 -4.80 -9.84 9.49
C VAL A 105 -3.97 -8.88 10.33
N VAL A 106 -2.69 -8.69 9.99
CA VAL A 106 -1.73 -7.96 10.83
C VAL A 106 -1.26 -6.68 10.15
N ILE A 107 -0.64 -6.79 8.99
CA ILE A 107 0.17 -5.72 8.41
C ILE A 107 -0.69 -4.56 7.89
N LEU A 108 -1.62 -4.83 6.96
CA LEU A 108 -2.48 -3.79 6.38
C LEU A 108 -3.40 -3.13 7.42
N PRO A 109 -4.05 -3.87 8.34
CA PRO A 109 -4.80 -3.24 9.44
C PRO A 109 -3.93 -2.35 10.33
N ARG A 110 -2.66 -2.71 10.55
CA ARG A 110 -1.72 -1.88 11.31
C ARG A 110 -1.35 -0.61 10.53
N ALA A 111 -1.07 -0.72 9.23
CA ALA A 111 -0.80 0.43 8.36
C ALA A 111 -1.96 1.43 8.39
N ILE A 112 -3.19 0.93 8.22
CA ILE A 112 -4.43 1.73 8.25
C ILE A 112 -4.57 2.45 9.60
N LYS A 113 -4.51 1.72 10.71
CA LYS A 113 -4.61 2.31 12.06
C LYS A 113 -3.50 3.34 12.32
N LYS A 114 -2.30 3.08 11.81
CA LYS A 114 -1.16 3.98 12.01
C LYS A 114 -1.36 5.28 11.24
N LEU A 115 -1.82 5.17 10.01
CA LEU A 115 -2.18 6.30 9.17
C LEU A 115 -3.18 7.24 9.87
N GLU A 116 -4.18 6.70 10.58
CA GLU A 116 -5.13 7.51 11.37
C GLU A 116 -4.46 8.43 12.40
N SER A 117 -3.32 8.02 12.96
CA SER A 117 -2.59 8.80 13.96
C SER A 117 -1.67 9.87 13.35
N LYS A 118 -0.76 9.47 12.46
CA LYS A 118 0.21 10.36 11.77
C LYS A 118 0.86 9.63 10.61
N PHE A 119 1.35 10.39 9.62
CA PHE A 119 2.29 9.87 8.64
C PHE A 119 3.62 9.62 9.34
N ASP A 120 3.94 8.35 9.65
CA ASP A 120 5.21 7.97 10.24
C ASP A 120 5.84 6.70 9.63
N ALA A 121 7.08 6.39 10.03
CA ALA A 121 7.93 5.40 9.36
C ALA A 121 7.40 3.98 9.57
N GLU A 122 6.56 3.82 10.59
CA GLU A 122 5.85 2.59 10.84
C GLU A 122 4.67 2.43 9.88
N ALA A 123 3.96 3.51 9.54
CA ALA A 123 2.90 3.44 8.52
C ALA A 123 3.47 3.01 7.16
N THR A 124 4.52 3.67 6.68
CA THR A 124 5.17 3.31 5.40
C THR A 124 5.79 1.91 5.44
N GLY A 125 6.50 1.56 6.51
CA GLY A 125 7.10 0.24 6.67
C GLY A 125 6.08 -0.90 6.63
N ASN A 126 4.89 -0.73 7.23
CA ASN A 126 3.84 -1.74 7.11
C ASN A 126 3.28 -1.83 5.67
N VAL A 127 3.22 -0.72 4.93
CA VAL A 127 2.78 -0.77 3.53
C VAL A 127 3.80 -1.51 2.66
N GLU A 128 5.09 -1.22 2.84
CA GLU A 128 6.20 -1.94 2.20
C GLU A 128 6.18 -3.45 2.53
N ASP A 129 5.98 -3.80 3.80
CA ASP A 129 5.87 -5.20 4.25
C ASP A 129 4.70 -5.93 3.55
N SER A 130 3.57 -5.25 3.35
CA SER A 130 2.42 -5.85 2.65
C SER A 130 2.71 -6.15 1.17
N ALA A 131 3.46 -5.26 0.49
CA ALA A 131 3.93 -5.51 -0.87
C ALA A 131 4.94 -6.67 -0.90
N GLY A 132 5.81 -6.75 0.12
CA GLY A 132 6.76 -7.83 0.31
C GLY A 132 6.11 -9.21 0.42
N CYS A 133 4.93 -9.31 1.04
CA CYS A 133 4.24 -10.59 1.17
C CYS A 133 3.61 -11.06 -0.15
N ALA A 134 3.05 -10.14 -0.96
CA ALA A 134 2.60 -10.48 -2.32
C ALA A 134 3.79 -10.89 -3.23
N LYS A 135 4.92 -10.19 -3.11
CA LYS A 135 6.16 -10.52 -3.82
C LYS A 135 6.70 -11.89 -3.40
N THR A 136 6.72 -12.19 -2.11
CA THR A 136 7.19 -13.48 -1.57
C THR A 136 6.34 -14.64 -2.09
N CYS A 137 5.03 -14.46 -2.18
CA CYS A 137 4.16 -15.45 -2.81
C CYS A 137 4.53 -15.69 -4.28
N GLU A 138 4.76 -14.63 -5.05
CA GLU A 138 5.15 -14.75 -6.47
C GLU A 138 6.49 -15.47 -6.65
N GLU A 139 7.52 -15.03 -5.91
CA GLU A 139 8.87 -15.61 -5.99
C GLU A 139 8.92 -17.06 -5.50
N SER A 140 7.96 -17.49 -4.66
CA SER A 140 7.87 -18.88 -4.21
C SER A 140 7.56 -19.88 -5.33
N PHE A 141 7.06 -19.43 -6.48
CA PHE A 141 6.82 -20.29 -7.64
C PHE A 141 8.10 -20.60 -8.44
N SER A 142 9.13 -19.76 -8.35
CA SER A 142 10.45 -19.97 -8.97
C SER A 142 11.52 -20.44 -7.97
N ASP A 143 11.55 -19.84 -6.77
CA ASP A 143 12.62 -20.00 -5.77
C ASP A 143 12.14 -20.76 -4.51
N GLY A 144 10.99 -21.43 -4.61
CA GLY A 144 10.35 -22.14 -3.51
C GLY A 144 11.02 -23.47 -3.16
N PRO A 145 10.35 -24.32 -2.35
CA PRO A 145 10.89 -25.58 -1.84
C PRO A 145 11.34 -26.60 -2.89
N ARG A 146 10.92 -26.42 -4.16
CA ARG A 146 11.24 -27.29 -5.30
C ARG A 146 11.58 -26.44 -6.53
N PRO A 147 12.73 -25.74 -6.50
CA PRO A 147 13.07 -24.73 -7.50
C PRO A 147 13.38 -25.35 -8.88
N GLU A 148 13.72 -26.64 -8.95
CA GLU A 148 13.95 -27.32 -10.24
C GLU A 148 12.71 -27.38 -11.15
N GLN A 149 11.52 -27.11 -10.61
CA GLN A 149 10.27 -27.22 -11.36
C GLN A 149 9.87 -25.93 -12.08
N ASN A 150 10.54 -24.80 -11.79
CA ASN A 150 10.33 -23.46 -12.35
C ASN A 150 8.89 -23.24 -12.88
N ARG A 151 7.94 -23.18 -11.93
CA ARG A 151 6.51 -23.16 -12.24
C ARG A 151 6.06 -21.72 -12.48
N PRO A 152 5.24 -21.45 -13.53
CA PRO A 152 4.57 -20.17 -13.63
C PRO A 152 3.54 -20.03 -12.50
N SER A 153 3.55 -18.88 -11.83
CA SER A 153 2.55 -18.53 -10.83
C SER A 153 1.17 -18.37 -11.48
N PRO A 154 0.11 -19.03 -10.97
CA PRO A 154 -1.26 -18.78 -11.40
C PRO A 154 -1.82 -17.47 -10.83
N PHE A 155 -1.04 -16.74 -10.02
CA PHE A 155 -1.44 -15.54 -9.30
C PHE A 155 -0.59 -14.31 -9.65
N THR A 156 0.21 -14.34 -10.73
CA THR A 156 1.09 -13.22 -11.11
C THR A 156 0.36 -11.88 -11.16
N ASP A 157 -0.78 -11.82 -11.87
CA ASP A 157 -1.55 -10.58 -11.99
C ASP A 157 -2.13 -10.12 -10.64
N GLN A 158 -2.59 -11.07 -9.84
CA GLN A 158 -3.14 -10.84 -8.50
C GLN A 158 -2.08 -10.31 -7.53
N ASN A 159 -0.88 -10.89 -7.56
CA ASN A 159 0.27 -10.49 -6.76
C ASN A 159 0.76 -9.10 -7.18
N ASN A 160 0.90 -8.86 -8.49
CA ASN A 160 1.29 -7.56 -9.01
C ASN A 160 0.28 -6.47 -8.67
N ALA A 161 -1.03 -6.77 -8.70
CA ALA A 161 -2.05 -5.81 -8.33
C ALA A 161 -1.91 -5.34 -6.86
N VAL A 162 -1.70 -6.26 -5.91
CA VAL A 162 -1.50 -5.90 -4.49
C VAL A 162 -0.20 -5.12 -4.31
N LEU A 163 0.86 -5.54 -5.00
CA LEU A 163 2.15 -4.86 -4.96
C LEU A 163 2.07 -3.42 -5.52
N HIS A 164 1.41 -3.21 -6.65
CA HIS A 164 1.24 -1.86 -7.22
C HIS A 164 0.34 -0.98 -6.36
N LEU A 165 -0.76 -1.52 -5.83
CA LEU A 165 -1.65 -0.76 -4.95
C LEU A 165 -0.97 -0.39 -3.62
N ALA A 166 -0.16 -1.29 -3.05
CA ALA A 166 0.63 -0.99 -1.86
C ALA A 166 1.66 0.13 -2.13
N ARG A 167 2.42 0.03 -3.23
CA ARG A 167 3.36 1.10 -3.63
C ARG A 167 2.67 2.44 -3.87
N LEU A 168 1.52 2.42 -4.52
CA LEU A 168 0.71 3.63 -4.70
C LEU A 168 0.33 4.25 -3.35
N ALA A 169 -0.13 3.45 -2.38
CA ALA A 169 -0.44 3.95 -1.05
C ALA A 169 0.78 4.54 -0.35
N GLU A 170 1.94 3.90 -0.47
CA GLU A 170 3.22 4.39 0.05
C GLU A 170 3.57 5.75 -0.55
N GLU A 171 3.57 5.89 -1.87
CA GLU A 171 3.89 7.15 -2.56
C GLU A 171 2.96 8.30 -2.13
N ILE A 172 1.66 8.02 -2.00
CA ILE A 172 0.70 9.00 -1.49
C ILE A 172 1.09 9.40 -0.06
N ILE A 173 1.27 8.44 0.86
CA ILE A 173 1.66 8.70 2.26
C ILE A 173 2.91 9.58 2.34
N VAL A 174 3.89 9.25 1.50
CA VAL A 174 5.21 9.87 1.44
C VAL A 174 5.14 11.29 0.90
N SER A 175 4.33 11.54 -0.12
CA SER A 175 4.19 12.86 -0.77
C SER A 175 3.56 13.94 0.13
N PHE A 176 2.95 13.55 1.26
CA PHE A 176 2.34 14.45 2.24
C PHE A 176 2.97 14.36 3.63
N ALA A 177 4.04 13.58 3.79
CA ALA A 177 4.82 13.56 5.03
C ALA A 177 5.71 14.82 5.13
N PRO A 178 5.84 15.44 6.31
CA PRO A 178 6.67 16.63 6.47
C PRO A 178 8.15 16.36 6.19
N ASP A 179 8.82 17.32 5.53
CA ASP A 179 10.24 17.23 5.15
C ASP A 179 11.13 16.87 6.35
N GLY A 180 12.01 15.88 6.16
CA GLY A 180 12.87 15.32 7.21
C GLY A 180 12.35 14.02 7.83
N PHE A 181 11.17 13.55 7.42
CA PHE A 181 10.58 12.29 7.82
C PHE A 181 11.42 11.07 7.40
N PHE A 182 11.88 11.00 6.15
CA PHE A 182 12.81 9.94 5.69
C PHE A 182 14.19 10.05 6.31
N SER A 183 14.69 11.27 6.52
CA SER A 183 16.00 11.46 7.14
C SER A 183 15.99 11.02 8.61
N LYS A 184 14.89 11.23 9.34
CA LYS A 184 14.71 10.71 10.70
C LYS A 184 14.39 9.22 10.72
N GLY A 185 13.60 8.69 9.79
CA GLY A 185 13.35 7.25 9.67
C GLY A 185 14.62 6.44 9.39
N CYS A 186 15.42 6.87 8.40
CA CYS A 186 16.75 6.30 8.15
C CYS A 186 17.68 6.49 9.35
N LEU A 187 17.71 7.67 9.98
CA LEU A 187 18.58 7.93 11.14
C LEU A 187 18.16 7.11 12.38
N GLU A 188 16.87 6.96 12.68
CA GLU A 188 16.36 6.12 13.76
C GLU A 188 16.58 4.63 13.48
N ALA A 189 16.42 4.19 12.23
CA ALA A 189 16.77 2.83 11.81
C ALA A 189 18.28 2.55 11.98
N VAL A 190 19.14 3.52 11.62
CA VAL A 190 20.61 3.46 11.81
C VAL A 190 21.02 3.57 13.28
N ILE A 191 20.31 4.34 14.10
CA ILE A 191 20.58 4.45 15.54
C ILE A 191 20.17 3.16 16.26
N ARG A 192 19.00 2.59 15.90
CA ARG A 192 18.52 1.32 16.44
C ARG A 192 19.41 0.14 16.02
N SER A 193 20.04 0.21 14.85
CA SER A 193 21.02 -0.79 14.38
C SER A 193 22.38 -0.68 15.08
N ARG A 194 22.80 0.53 15.46
CA ARG A 194 24.02 0.72 16.27
C ARG A 194 23.91 0.20 17.70
N HIS A 195 22.71 0.16 18.27
CA HIS A 195 22.49 -0.30 19.64
C HIS A 195 22.37 -1.83 19.75
N ASP A 196 22.15 -2.53 18.64
CA ASP A 196 21.97 -3.99 18.57
C ASP A 196 22.55 -4.55 17.25
N PRO A 197 23.83 -4.96 17.23
CA PRO A 197 24.53 -5.41 16.02
C PRO A 197 23.87 -6.62 15.34
N SER A 198 23.09 -7.40 16.08
CA SER A 198 22.31 -8.54 15.59
C SER A 198 21.23 -8.14 14.58
N LYS A 199 20.78 -6.88 14.62
CA LYS A 199 19.73 -6.32 13.73
C LYS A 199 20.27 -5.67 12.46
N VAL A 200 21.60 -5.55 12.32
CA VAL A 200 22.24 -5.03 11.11
C VAL A 200 22.01 -5.97 9.92
N LEU A 201 22.04 -7.29 10.18
CA LEU A 201 21.63 -8.29 9.19
C LEU A 201 20.16 -8.09 8.80
N ALA A 202 19.28 -7.87 9.78
CA ALA A 202 17.86 -7.65 9.54
C ALA A 202 17.60 -6.45 8.62
N ILE A 203 18.30 -5.31 8.77
CA ILE A 203 18.13 -4.12 7.91
C ILE A 203 18.58 -4.36 6.46
N PHE A 204 19.66 -5.11 6.25
CA PHE A 204 20.05 -5.57 4.91
C PHE A 204 18.98 -6.50 4.29
N PHE A 205 18.31 -7.29 5.14
CA PHE A 205 17.17 -8.13 4.79
C PHE A 205 15.87 -7.32 4.55
N ILE A 206 15.64 -6.21 5.26
CA ILE A 206 14.50 -5.28 5.06
C ILE A 206 14.56 -4.67 3.66
N LEU A 207 15.72 -4.13 3.26
CA LEU A 207 15.92 -3.51 1.95
C LEU A 207 15.79 -4.49 0.77
N HIS A 208 15.84 -5.79 1.02
CA HIS A 208 15.74 -6.84 -0.01
C HIS A 208 14.53 -7.79 0.17
N GLY A 209 13.49 -7.40 0.92
CA GLY A 209 12.22 -8.15 0.96
C GLY A 209 12.22 -9.44 1.78
N TYR A 210 13.16 -9.61 2.73
CA TYR A 210 13.29 -10.84 3.53
C TYR A 210 12.50 -10.81 4.86
N ILE A 211 11.75 -9.74 5.20
CA ILE A 211 10.97 -9.70 6.45
C ILE A 211 9.82 -10.71 6.42
N CYS A 212 9.07 -10.82 5.32
CA CYS A 212 8.04 -11.86 5.18
C CYS A 212 8.67 -13.27 5.35
N LYS A 213 9.87 -13.50 4.81
CA LYS A 213 10.61 -14.77 4.93
C LYS A 213 11.04 -15.14 6.36
N LEU A 214 11.34 -14.17 7.23
CA LEU A 214 11.76 -14.44 8.62
C LEU A 214 10.58 -14.69 9.56
N GLN A 215 9.41 -14.11 9.28
CA GLN A 215 8.24 -14.23 10.14
C GLN A 215 7.51 -15.56 9.96
N CYS A 216 7.70 -16.24 8.82
CA CYS A 216 7.20 -17.60 8.56
C CYS A 216 8.06 -18.73 9.19
N LEU A 217 9.26 -18.44 9.70
CA LEU A 217 10.16 -19.44 10.33
C LEU A 217 10.02 -19.55 11.86
N LEU A 218 9.10 -18.80 12.47
CA LEU A 218 8.91 -18.74 13.93
C LEU A 218 7.54 -19.27 14.42
N VAL A 219 6.91 -20.17 13.64
CA VAL A 219 5.78 -21.00 14.10
C VAL A 219 6.10 -22.47 13.93
#